data_AF-A0A9N8Z7B7-F1
#
_entry.id   AF-A0A9N8Z7B7-F1
#
_cell.length_a   1.000
_cell.length_b   1.000
_cell.length_c   1.000
_cell.angle_alpha   90.00
_cell.angle_beta   90.00
_cell.angle_gamma   90.00
#
_symmetry.space_group_name_H-M   'P 1'
#
loop_
_entity.id
_entity.type
_entity.pdbx_description
1 polymer ?
#
loop_
_entity_poly.entity_id
_entity_poly.type
_entity_poly.pdbx_seq_one_letter_code
_entity_poly.pdbx_strand_id
1 'polypeptide(L)'
;MTSSSRIYQTPDSVRNEESVFTGMEKKDHNKRIITLLILAPLWTLVFTVIPVVVKVNGIGADIYRFVEPIVSLPLNYFILASSEIFDHNSDSKPFVWGLSERGFLNVWFMVAAAFYAQGAGMHSTAILAKHWLNDLIAAKPDIVTSYPEVNDMLYYFQTTLEHVIGHYMYAFGSALISWSHLFAYRRQVHKEIESRSRLAFWILSGITYSLILGGVAIEFPKGKRLVLQSYLIGYFIAFFIIVIWVIAIGGFKDRKSAGVLAN
;
A
#
# COMPACT_ATOMS: atom_id res chain seq x y z
N MET A 1 -51.50 -4.49 -12.33
CA MET A 1 -50.43 -3.71 -11.69
C MET A 1 -50.43 -4.05 -10.19
N THR A 2 -49.63 -5.02 -9.78
CA THR A 2 -49.49 -5.43 -8.38
C THR A 2 -48.20 -4.87 -7.83
N SER A 3 -48.32 -3.82 -7.01
CA SER A 3 -47.22 -3.20 -6.27
C SER A 3 -46.73 -4.16 -5.19
N SER A 4 -45.66 -4.91 -5.49
CA SER A 4 -44.92 -5.69 -4.50
C SER A 4 -44.12 -4.74 -3.61
N SER A 5 -44.63 -4.44 -2.43
CA SER A 5 -43.88 -3.76 -1.38
C SER A 5 -42.72 -4.66 -0.91
N ARG A 6 -41.49 -4.26 -1.23
CA ARG A 6 -40.29 -4.86 -0.61
C ARG A 6 -40.28 -4.47 0.86
N ILE A 7 -40.63 -5.41 1.71
CA ILE A 7 -40.36 -5.33 3.14
C ILE A 7 -38.86 -5.49 3.30
N TYR A 8 -38.16 -4.38 3.59
CA TYR A 8 -36.80 -4.45 4.12
C TYR A 8 -36.88 -5.12 5.49
N GLN A 9 -36.48 -6.39 5.57
CA GLN A 9 -36.23 -7.03 6.85
C GLN A 9 -35.16 -6.21 7.58
N THR A 10 -35.52 -5.70 8.75
CA THR A 10 -34.60 -5.04 9.67
C THR A 10 -33.52 -6.05 10.11
N PRO A 11 -32.23 -5.69 10.14
CA PRO A 11 -31.14 -6.66 10.36
C PRO A 11 -30.99 -7.15 11.81
N ASP A 12 -31.80 -6.67 12.76
CA ASP A 12 -31.36 -6.57 14.15
C ASP A 12 -31.83 -7.68 15.11
N SER A 13 -32.56 -8.70 14.68
CA SER A 13 -33.10 -9.71 15.62
C SER A 13 -32.39 -11.07 15.66
N VAL A 14 -31.33 -11.30 14.87
CA VAL A 14 -30.68 -12.64 14.78
C VAL A 14 -29.24 -12.67 15.30
N ARG A 15 -28.70 -11.58 15.87
CA ARG A 15 -27.26 -11.48 16.20
C ARG A 15 -26.88 -11.62 17.67
N ASN A 16 -27.71 -12.23 18.51
CA ASN A 16 -27.51 -12.28 19.97
C ASN A 16 -27.28 -13.68 20.56
N GLU A 17 -26.67 -14.60 19.81
CA GLU A 17 -25.90 -15.69 20.44
C GLU A 17 -24.60 -15.89 19.65
N GLU A 18 -23.57 -15.10 19.97
CA GLU A 18 -22.20 -15.44 19.58
C GLU A 18 -21.83 -16.74 20.31
N SER A 19 -21.86 -17.85 19.58
CA SER A 19 -21.32 -19.13 20.04
C SER A 19 -19.92 -18.91 20.63
N VAL A 20 -19.66 -19.50 21.80
CA VAL A 20 -18.36 -19.39 22.49
C VAL A 20 -17.19 -19.84 21.59
N PHE A 21 -17.46 -20.74 20.63
CA PHE A 21 -16.49 -21.18 19.64
C PHE A 21 -16.22 -20.15 18.54
N THR A 22 -17.22 -19.37 18.10
CA THR A 22 -17.01 -18.25 17.16
C THR A 22 -16.22 -17.11 17.82
N GLY A 23 -16.33 -16.93 19.14
CA GLY A 23 -15.56 -15.94 19.89
C GLY A 23 -14.05 -16.21 19.95
N MET A 24 -13.63 -17.49 20.04
CA MET A 24 -12.21 -17.87 20.04
C MET A 24 -11.58 -17.74 18.64
N GLU A 25 -12.26 -18.20 17.60
CA GLU A 25 -11.79 -18.10 16.20
C GLU A 25 -11.61 -16.62 15.76
N LYS A 26 -12.54 -15.75 16.16
CA LYS A 26 -12.50 -14.31 15.88
C LYS A 26 -11.39 -13.57 16.64
N LYS A 27 -11.08 -14.00 17.88
CA LYS A 27 -9.98 -13.44 18.67
C LYS A 27 -8.62 -13.74 18.03
N ASP A 28 -8.45 -14.93 17.48
CA ASP A 28 -7.22 -15.32 16.79
C ASP A 28 -7.09 -14.66 15.42
N HIS A 29 -8.21 -14.43 14.72
CA HIS A 29 -8.24 -13.67 13.48
C HIS A 29 -7.74 -12.22 13.65
N ASN A 30 -8.26 -11.50 14.67
CA ASN A 30 -7.83 -10.12 14.95
C ASN A 30 -6.33 -10.03 15.30
N LYS A 31 -5.84 -10.96 16.12
CA LYS A 31 -4.41 -11.04 16.45
C LYS A 31 -3.56 -11.27 15.22
N ARG A 32 -3.96 -12.19 14.33
CA ARG A 32 -3.26 -12.47 13.07
C ARG A 32 -3.17 -11.22 12.20
N ILE A 33 -4.26 -10.48 12.03
CA ILE A 33 -4.27 -9.25 11.23
C ILE A 33 -3.32 -8.20 11.83
N ILE A 34 -3.39 -7.97 13.15
CA ILE A 34 -2.51 -7.02 13.84
C ILE A 34 -1.04 -7.43 13.66
N THR A 35 -0.72 -8.71 13.83
CA THR A 35 0.63 -9.24 13.61
C THR A 35 1.09 -8.99 12.18
N LEU A 36 0.25 -9.23 11.17
CA LEU A 36 0.58 -8.98 9.77
C LEU A 36 0.78 -7.48 9.48
N LEU A 37 -0.09 -6.62 10.01
CA LEU A 37 0.00 -5.16 9.88
C LEU A 37 1.25 -4.58 10.54
N ILE A 38 1.83 -5.27 11.52
CA ILE A 38 3.11 -4.88 12.14
C ILE A 38 4.29 -5.49 11.36
N LEU A 39 4.20 -6.76 10.97
CA LEU A 39 5.29 -7.46 10.28
C LEU A 39 5.56 -6.90 8.88
N ALA A 40 4.52 -6.60 8.10
CA ALA A 40 4.67 -6.04 6.75
C ALA A 40 5.52 -4.75 6.72
N PRO A 41 5.22 -3.72 7.54
CA PRO A 41 6.02 -2.50 7.55
C PRO A 41 7.38 -2.65 8.24
N LEU A 42 7.49 -3.47 9.28
CA LEU A 42 8.79 -3.79 9.89
C LEU A 42 9.71 -4.46 8.88
N TRP A 43 9.16 -5.32 8.04
CA TRP A 43 9.93 -5.97 6.98
C TRP A 43 10.45 -4.95 5.98
N THR A 44 9.60 -4.05 5.46
CA THR A 44 10.06 -2.96 4.58
C THR A 44 11.15 -2.13 5.27
N LEU A 45 10.98 -1.79 6.56
CA LEU A 45 11.99 -1.06 7.35
C LEU A 45 13.33 -1.79 7.46
N VAL A 46 13.32 -3.10 7.69
CA VAL A 46 14.54 -3.93 7.72
C VAL A 46 15.30 -3.78 6.41
N PHE A 47 14.60 -3.87 5.27
CA PHE A 47 15.23 -3.78 3.95
C PHE A 47 15.73 -2.37 3.58
N THR A 48 15.17 -1.34 4.21
CA THR A 48 15.55 0.05 3.94
C THR A 48 16.63 0.55 4.89
N VAL A 49 16.57 0.17 6.17
CA VAL A 49 17.46 0.65 7.23
C VAL A 49 18.78 -0.11 7.27
N ILE A 50 18.78 -1.43 7.06
CA ILE A 50 20.00 -2.24 7.20
C ILE A 50 21.12 -1.78 6.26
N PRO A 51 20.89 -1.55 4.95
CA PRO A 51 21.95 -1.08 4.06
C PRO A 51 22.60 0.22 4.53
N VAL A 52 21.79 1.13 5.09
CA VAL A 52 22.24 2.42 5.60
C VAL A 52 23.06 2.25 6.89
N VAL A 53 22.58 1.45 7.83
CA VAL A 53 23.24 1.25 9.14
C VAL A 53 24.53 0.44 9.01
N VAL A 54 24.52 -0.62 8.21
CA VAL A 54 25.67 -1.51 8.00
C VAL A 54 26.64 -0.91 6.97
N LYS A 55 26.30 0.23 6.36
CA LYS A 55 27.10 0.90 5.31
C LYS A 55 27.44 -0.06 4.17
N VAL A 56 26.47 -0.89 3.78
CA VAL A 56 26.61 -1.70 2.58
C VAL A 56 26.61 -0.73 1.42
N ASN A 57 27.69 -0.71 0.65
CA ASN A 57 27.87 0.24 -0.45
C ASN A 57 27.82 -0.48 -1.81
N GLY A 58 27.38 0.24 -2.82
CA GLY A 58 27.29 -0.24 -4.20
C GLY A 58 26.30 -1.39 -4.37
N ILE A 59 26.55 -2.22 -5.38
CA ILE A 59 25.65 -3.25 -5.91
C ILE A 59 25.04 -4.17 -4.83
N GLY A 60 25.81 -4.49 -3.78
CA GLY A 60 25.34 -5.37 -2.70
C GLY A 60 24.15 -4.80 -1.90
N ALA A 61 24.12 -3.47 -1.69
CA ALA A 61 23.02 -2.80 -1.02
C ALA A 61 21.73 -2.86 -1.85
N ASP A 62 21.88 -2.81 -3.17
CA ASP A 62 20.76 -2.73 -4.11
C ASP A 62 20.16 -4.11 -4.37
N ILE A 63 20.99 -5.15 -4.45
CA ILE A 63 20.53 -6.54 -4.45
C ILE A 63 19.76 -6.84 -3.17
N TYR A 64 20.24 -6.34 -2.03
CA TYR A 64 19.52 -6.52 -0.77
C TYR A 64 18.13 -5.86 -0.83
N ARG A 65 18.03 -4.60 -1.26
CA ARG A 65 16.74 -3.90 -1.44
C ARG A 65 15.81 -4.59 -2.44
N PHE A 66 16.35 -5.23 -3.48
CA PHE A 66 15.56 -5.98 -4.46
C PHE A 66 14.81 -7.19 -3.86
N VAL A 67 15.25 -7.71 -2.72
CA VAL A 67 14.57 -8.81 -2.02
C VAL A 67 13.33 -8.32 -1.25
N GLU A 68 13.19 -7.01 -1.00
CA GLU A 68 12.08 -6.45 -0.22
C GLU A 68 10.71 -6.87 -0.76
N PRO A 69 10.40 -6.70 -2.07
CA PRO A 69 9.07 -7.03 -2.60
C PRO A 69 8.76 -8.54 -2.56
N ILE A 70 9.78 -9.40 -2.53
CA ILE A 70 9.60 -10.87 -2.51
C ILE A 70 8.87 -11.30 -1.24
N VAL A 71 9.07 -10.59 -0.14
CA VAL A 71 8.45 -10.93 1.14
C VAL A 71 7.37 -9.92 1.53
N SER A 72 7.57 -8.62 1.25
CA SER A 72 6.55 -7.61 1.60
C SER A 72 5.27 -7.80 0.78
N LEU A 73 5.32 -8.14 -0.51
CA LEU A 73 4.10 -8.35 -1.31
C LEU A 73 3.25 -9.52 -0.80
N PRO A 74 3.80 -10.73 -0.50
CA PRO A 74 3.04 -11.79 0.14
C PRO A 74 2.44 -11.37 1.49
N LEU A 75 3.19 -10.67 2.34
CA LEU A 75 2.66 -10.19 3.63
C LEU A 75 1.48 -9.22 3.42
N ASN A 76 1.61 -8.28 2.48
CA ASN A 76 0.53 -7.37 2.09
C ASN A 76 -0.68 -8.12 1.50
N TYR A 77 -0.46 -9.19 0.73
CA TYR A 77 -1.55 -10.02 0.23
C TYR A 77 -2.23 -10.80 1.36
N PHE A 78 -1.48 -11.32 2.34
CA PHE A 78 -2.06 -12.00 3.50
C PHE A 78 -2.89 -11.06 4.37
N ILE A 79 -2.51 -9.78 4.49
CA ILE A 79 -3.37 -8.76 5.10
C ILE A 79 -4.67 -8.67 4.31
N LEU A 80 -4.62 -8.48 2.99
CA LEU A 80 -5.82 -8.39 2.15
C LEU A 80 -6.72 -9.64 2.28
N ALA A 81 -6.12 -10.82 2.19
CA ALA A 81 -6.80 -12.11 2.23
C ALA A 81 -7.35 -12.46 3.62
N SER A 82 -6.90 -11.78 4.68
CA SER A 82 -7.47 -11.91 6.03
C SER A 82 -8.67 -10.98 6.24
N SER A 83 -9.16 -10.28 5.21
CA SER A 83 -10.37 -9.46 5.35
C SER A 83 -11.63 -10.32 5.22
N GLU A 84 -12.73 -9.86 5.83
CA GLU A 84 -14.05 -10.53 5.80
C GLU A 84 -14.59 -10.71 4.37
N ILE A 85 -14.12 -9.90 3.41
CA ILE A 85 -14.46 -10.05 1.98
C ILE A 85 -13.95 -11.39 1.41
N PHE A 86 -12.92 -11.97 2.01
CA PHE A 86 -12.31 -13.23 1.58
C PHE A 86 -12.83 -14.46 2.35
N ASP A 87 -13.32 -14.28 3.57
CA ASP A 87 -13.85 -15.37 4.42
C ASP A 87 -15.29 -15.75 4.06
N HIS A 88 -16.13 -14.80 3.65
CA HIS A 88 -17.50 -15.09 3.29
C HIS A 88 -17.63 -15.55 1.83
N ASN A 89 -17.95 -16.84 1.66
CA ASN A 89 -18.17 -17.50 0.37
C ASN A 89 -19.21 -16.75 -0.51
N SER A 90 -18.70 -16.15 -1.58
CA SER A 90 -19.12 -16.31 -2.98
C SER A 90 -20.54 -15.97 -3.46
N ASP A 91 -21.55 -15.73 -2.63
CA ASP A 91 -22.89 -15.33 -3.12
C ASP A 91 -23.03 -13.81 -3.33
N SER A 92 -21.94 -13.07 -3.18
CA SER A 92 -21.91 -11.63 -3.38
C SER A 92 -22.33 -11.29 -4.80
N LYS A 93 -23.41 -10.52 -4.90
CA LYS A 93 -23.89 -9.91 -6.15
C LYS A 93 -22.72 -9.33 -6.95
N PRO A 94 -22.80 -9.33 -8.29
CA PRO A 94 -21.82 -8.67 -9.14
C PRO A 94 -21.55 -7.25 -8.63
N PHE A 95 -20.29 -6.92 -8.42
CA PHE A 95 -19.84 -5.61 -7.96
C PHE A 95 -19.56 -4.71 -9.16
N VAL A 96 -18.42 -4.90 -9.82
CA VAL A 96 -17.98 -4.08 -10.97
C VAL A 96 -17.57 -5.03 -12.09
N TRP A 97 -18.04 -4.76 -13.31
CA TRP A 97 -17.78 -5.57 -14.51
C TRP A 97 -18.09 -7.07 -14.36
N GLY A 98 -19.11 -7.41 -13.59
CA GLY A 98 -19.48 -8.81 -13.35
C GLY A 98 -18.63 -9.54 -12.30
N LEU A 99 -17.57 -8.91 -11.78
CA LEU A 99 -16.73 -9.49 -10.74
C LEU A 99 -17.38 -9.36 -9.37
N SER A 100 -17.16 -10.34 -8.49
CA SER A 100 -17.40 -10.17 -7.05
C SER A 100 -16.43 -9.14 -6.45
N GLU A 101 -16.74 -8.60 -5.28
CA GLU A 101 -15.81 -7.68 -4.58
C GLU A 101 -14.44 -8.33 -4.35
N ARG A 102 -14.42 -9.62 -3.97
CA ARG A 102 -13.19 -10.42 -3.83
C ARG A 102 -12.43 -10.52 -5.15
N GLY A 103 -13.13 -10.83 -6.24
CA GLY A 103 -12.52 -10.94 -7.57
C GLY A 103 -11.89 -9.62 -8.02
N PHE A 104 -12.62 -8.52 -7.86
CA PHE A 104 -12.11 -7.17 -8.14
C PHE A 104 -10.87 -6.85 -7.30
N LEU A 105 -10.90 -7.10 -5.99
CA LEU A 105 -9.77 -6.82 -5.10
C LEU A 105 -8.53 -7.66 -5.42
N ASN A 106 -8.70 -8.93 -5.80
CA ASN A 106 -7.57 -9.74 -6.25
C ASN A 106 -6.91 -9.17 -7.50
N VAL A 107 -7.72 -8.83 -8.52
CA VAL A 107 -7.20 -8.22 -9.75
C VAL A 107 -6.52 -6.88 -9.45
N TRP A 108 -7.18 -6.03 -8.65
CA TRP A 108 -6.66 -4.72 -8.29
C TRP A 108 -5.34 -4.82 -7.50
N PHE A 109 -5.26 -5.72 -6.53
CA PHE A 109 -4.04 -5.97 -5.77
C PHE A 109 -2.92 -6.50 -6.66
N MET A 110 -3.20 -7.42 -7.59
CA MET A 110 -2.19 -7.93 -8.54
C MET A 110 -1.62 -6.81 -9.41
N VAL A 111 -2.47 -5.91 -9.92
CA VAL A 111 -2.03 -4.72 -10.68
C VAL A 111 -1.17 -3.82 -9.80
N ALA A 112 -1.59 -3.57 -8.56
CA ALA A 112 -0.84 -2.77 -7.60
C ALA A 112 0.54 -3.37 -7.28
N ALA A 113 0.59 -4.67 -7.02
CA ALA A 113 1.80 -5.44 -6.78
C ALA A 113 2.73 -5.45 -7.99
N ALA A 114 2.19 -5.51 -9.22
CA ALA A 114 2.96 -5.41 -10.44
C ALA A 114 3.63 -4.04 -10.57
N PHE A 115 2.91 -2.94 -10.35
CA PHE A 115 3.50 -1.60 -10.34
C PHE A 115 4.61 -1.46 -9.28
N TYR A 116 4.36 -1.98 -8.07
CA TYR A 116 5.32 -1.96 -6.98
C TYR A 116 6.61 -2.73 -7.34
N ALA A 117 6.48 -3.99 -7.77
CA ALA A 117 7.61 -4.83 -8.13
C ALA A 117 8.39 -4.30 -9.35
N GLN A 118 7.69 -3.79 -10.37
CA GLN A 118 8.33 -3.20 -11.54
C GLN A 118 9.08 -1.92 -11.16
N GLY A 119 8.53 -1.09 -10.27
CA GLY A 119 9.19 0.13 -9.80
C GLY A 119 10.49 -0.20 -9.06
N ALA A 120 10.45 -1.21 -8.18
CA ALA A 120 11.65 -1.73 -7.51
C ALA A 120 12.68 -2.28 -8.52
N GLY A 121 12.24 -3.06 -9.51
CA GLY A 121 13.13 -3.61 -10.54
C GLY A 121 13.80 -2.55 -11.42
N MET A 122 13.05 -1.52 -11.84
CA MET A 122 13.61 -0.40 -12.60
C MET A 122 14.60 0.42 -11.76
N HIS A 123 14.28 0.65 -10.49
CA HIS A 123 15.19 1.30 -9.55
C HIS A 123 16.50 0.52 -9.41
N SER A 124 16.44 -0.79 -9.14
CA SER A 124 17.65 -1.64 -9.06
C SER A 124 18.44 -1.66 -10.36
N THR A 125 17.76 -1.77 -11.51
CA THR A 125 18.42 -1.76 -12.85
C THR A 125 19.16 -0.45 -13.07
N ALA A 126 18.53 0.67 -12.75
CA ALA A 126 19.13 1.99 -12.88
C ALA A 126 20.36 2.16 -11.97
N ILE A 127 20.31 1.61 -10.76
CA ILE A 127 21.44 1.67 -9.83
C ILE A 127 22.63 0.81 -10.31
N LEU A 128 22.38 -0.41 -10.78
CA LEU A 128 23.44 -1.25 -11.34
C LEU A 128 24.14 -0.55 -12.51
N ALA A 129 23.35 0.02 -13.43
CA ALA A 129 23.87 0.73 -14.59
C ALA A 129 24.63 2.01 -14.18
N LYS A 130 24.10 2.82 -13.26
CA LYS A 130 24.76 4.07 -12.84
C LYS A 130 26.08 3.80 -12.13
N HIS A 131 26.17 2.76 -11.29
CA HIS A 131 27.42 2.43 -10.60
C HIS A 131 28.48 1.98 -11.60
N TRP A 132 28.12 1.10 -12.53
CA TRP A 132 29.03 0.69 -13.61
C TRP A 132 29.51 1.88 -14.45
N LEU A 133 28.61 2.80 -14.84
CA LEU A 133 28.98 4.02 -15.58
C LEU A 133 29.89 4.93 -14.76
N ASN A 134 29.61 5.15 -13.47
CA ASN A 134 30.45 5.94 -12.59
C ASN A 134 31.86 5.34 -12.47
N ASP A 135 31.96 4.02 -12.31
CA ASP A 135 33.24 3.32 -12.22
C ASP A 135 34.02 3.42 -13.53
N LEU A 136 33.35 3.32 -14.68
CA LEU A 136 33.95 3.50 -16.01
C LEU A 136 34.50 4.92 -16.19
N ILE A 137 33.70 5.93 -15.85
CA ILE A 137 34.11 7.35 -15.95
C ILE A 137 35.27 7.65 -15.00
N ALA A 138 35.24 7.09 -13.77
CA ALA A 138 36.31 7.26 -12.81
C ALA A 138 37.62 6.62 -13.30
N ALA A 139 37.54 5.43 -13.92
CA ALA A 139 38.69 4.73 -14.47
C ALA A 139 39.23 5.35 -15.77
N LYS A 140 38.37 5.98 -16.57
CA LYS A 140 38.72 6.60 -17.87
C LYS A 140 38.04 7.97 -18.03
N PRO A 141 38.56 9.04 -17.39
CA PRO A 141 37.88 10.34 -17.37
C PRO A 141 37.68 10.99 -18.76
N ASP A 142 38.59 10.69 -19.69
CA ASP A 142 38.57 11.14 -21.08
C ASP A 142 37.42 10.54 -21.92
N ILE A 143 36.78 9.46 -21.42
CA ILE A 143 35.67 8.81 -22.12
C ILE A 143 34.48 9.75 -22.28
N VAL A 144 34.23 10.64 -21.31
CA VAL A 144 33.10 11.58 -21.36
C VAL A 144 33.35 12.71 -22.35
N THR A 145 34.61 13.09 -22.53
CA THR A 145 34.99 14.07 -23.56
C THR A 145 34.93 13.46 -24.96
N SER A 146 35.34 12.19 -25.08
CA SER A 146 35.34 11.46 -26.35
C SER A 146 33.95 10.99 -26.78
N TYR A 147 33.09 10.67 -25.80
CA TYR A 147 31.74 10.15 -25.99
C TYR A 147 30.78 10.81 -24.99
N PRO A 148 30.26 12.02 -25.31
CA PRO A 148 29.33 12.75 -24.44
C PRO A 148 28.08 11.94 -24.06
N GLU A 149 27.67 10.99 -24.90
CA GLU A 149 26.52 10.11 -24.69
C GLU A 149 26.67 9.25 -23.42
N VAL A 150 27.90 9.02 -22.94
CA VAL A 150 28.14 8.33 -21.67
C VAL A 150 27.53 9.11 -20.49
N ASN A 151 27.64 10.44 -20.53
CA ASN A 151 27.04 11.29 -19.51
C ASN A 151 25.52 11.36 -19.64
N ASP A 152 25.00 11.34 -20.86
CA ASP A 152 23.55 11.27 -21.10
C ASP A 152 22.96 9.94 -20.61
N MET A 153 23.66 8.83 -20.82
CA MET A 153 23.28 7.54 -20.25
C MET A 153 23.31 7.56 -18.73
N LEU A 154 24.36 8.12 -18.12
CA LEU A 154 24.43 8.26 -16.65
C LEU A 154 23.28 9.11 -16.13
N TYR A 155 22.97 10.22 -16.80
CA TYR A 155 21.85 11.08 -16.46
C TYR A 155 20.51 10.34 -16.60
N TYR A 156 20.31 9.59 -17.68
CA TYR A 156 19.10 8.81 -17.91
C TYR A 156 18.87 7.78 -16.81
N PHE A 157 19.87 6.94 -16.51
CA PHE A 157 19.74 5.94 -15.46
C PHE A 157 19.50 6.59 -14.09
N GLN A 158 20.33 7.58 -13.73
CA GLN A 158 20.23 8.21 -12.43
C GLN A 158 18.94 9.04 -12.27
N THR A 159 18.56 9.84 -13.26
CA THR A 159 17.49 10.84 -13.10
C THR A 159 16.18 10.34 -13.65
N THR A 160 16.16 9.76 -14.84
CA THR A 160 14.91 9.33 -15.46
C THR A 160 14.48 7.98 -14.93
N LEU A 161 15.32 6.95 -15.05
CA LEU A 161 14.90 5.59 -14.73
C LEU A 161 14.81 5.34 -13.23
N GLU A 162 15.82 5.69 -12.44
CA GLU A 162 15.81 5.50 -10.98
C GLU A 162 14.77 6.40 -10.31
N HIS A 163 14.90 7.71 -10.53
CA HIS A 163 14.24 8.72 -9.72
C HIS A 163 12.83 9.09 -10.21
N VAL A 164 12.60 9.15 -11.52
CA VAL A 164 11.29 9.53 -12.07
C VAL A 164 10.43 8.30 -12.32
N ILE A 165 10.95 7.26 -12.95
CA ILE A 165 10.13 6.10 -13.29
C ILE A 165 10.07 5.11 -12.12
N GLY A 166 11.22 4.60 -11.68
CA GLY A 166 11.33 3.56 -10.66
C GLY A 166 10.65 3.95 -9.35
N HIS A 167 11.08 5.06 -8.75
CA HIS A 167 10.51 5.52 -7.48
C HIS A 167 9.01 5.85 -7.55
N TYR A 168 8.54 6.58 -8.56
CA TYR A 168 7.12 6.92 -8.65
C TYR A 168 6.25 5.69 -8.90
N MET A 169 6.72 4.75 -9.71
CA MET A 169 5.97 3.54 -10.00
C MET A 169 5.91 2.62 -8.77
N TYR A 170 7.01 2.54 -8.02
CA TYR A 170 7.07 1.86 -6.73
C TYR A 170 6.10 2.50 -5.71
N ALA A 171 6.16 3.83 -5.57
CA ALA A 171 5.26 4.62 -4.72
C ALA A 171 3.79 4.40 -5.05
N PHE A 172 3.47 4.47 -6.34
CA PHE A 172 2.13 4.33 -6.86
C PHE A 172 1.60 2.92 -6.59
N GLY A 173 2.40 1.89 -6.85
CA GLY A 173 2.07 0.51 -6.49
C GLY A 173 1.78 0.36 -4.99
N SER A 174 2.61 0.96 -4.12
CA SER A 174 2.40 0.94 -2.67
C SER A 174 1.09 1.60 -2.28
N ALA A 175 0.77 2.76 -2.87
CA ALA A 175 -0.48 3.47 -2.61
C ALA A 175 -1.71 2.64 -3.04
N LEU A 176 -1.63 1.95 -4.18
CA LEU A 176 -2.69 1.06 -4.65
C LEU A 176 -2.85 -0.17 -3.76
N ILE A 177 -1.76 -0.74 -3.23
CA ILE A 177 -1.80 -1.82 -2.23
C ILE A 177 -2.52 -1.33 -0.97
N SER A 178 -2.12 -0.18 -0.42
CA SER A 178 -2.76 0.39 0.77
C SER A 178 -4.23 0.70 0.53
N TRP A 179 -4.59 1.20 -0.66
CA TRP A 179 -5.98 1.40 -1.03
C TRP A 179 -6.77 0.09 -1.04
N SER A 180 -6.15 -1.00 -1.53
CA SER A 180 -6.77 -2.34 -1.52
C SER A 180 -7.12 -2.78 -0.10
N HIS A 181 -6.20 -2.54 0.86
CA HIS A 181 -6.47 -2.82 2.27
C HIS A 181 -7.59 -1.94 2.81
N LEU A 182 -7.52 -0.62 2.61
CA LEU A 182 -8.56 0.30 3.08
C LEU A 182 -9.94 -0.10 2.56
N PHE A 183 -10.04 -0.44 1.27
CA PHE A 183 -11.28 -0.89 0.67
C PHE A 183 -11.72 -2.23 1.27
N ALA A 184 -10.81 -3.19 1.45
CA ALA A 184 -11.14 -4.50 1.98
C ALA A 184 -11.69 -4.46 3.41
N TYR A 185 -11.11 -3.58 4.23
CA TYR A 185 -11.45 -3.43 5.64
C TYR A 185 -12.56 -2.40 5.91
N ARG A 186 -13.09 -1.71 4.87
CA ARG A 186 -14.02 -0.57 5.01
C ARG A 186 -15.32 -0.84 5.78
N ARG A 187 -15.78 -2.10 5.77
CA ARG A 187 -17.04 -2.55 6.41
C ARG A 187 -16.82 -3.27 7.74
N GLN A 188 -15.59 -3.57 8.13
CA GLN A 188 -15.31 -4.25 9.38
C GLN A 188 -15.54 -3.32 10.57
N VAL A 189 -16.37 -3.77 11.52
CA VAL A 189 -16.63 -3.02 12.75
C VAL A 189 -15.68 -3.52 13.83
N HIS A 190 -14.68 -2.70 14.13
CA HIS A 190 -13.77 -2.95 15.24
C HIS A 190 -14.32 -2.27 16.50
N LYS A 191 -15.10 -3.03 17.30
CA LYS A 191 -15.68 -2.55 18.58
C LYS A 191 -14.63 -1.95 19.52
N GLU A 192 -13.38 -2.38 19.39
CA GLU A 192 -12.27 -1.87 20.20
C GLU A 192 -11.86 -0.42 19.85
N ILE A 193 -12.31 0.16 18.73
CA ILE A 193 -11.96 1.52 18.27
C ILE A 193 -13.07 2.55 18.55
N GLU A 194 -14.06 2.23 19.39
CA GLU A 194 -15.21 3.11 19.61
C GLU A 194 -14.87 4.42 20.36
N SER A 195 -13.76 4.48 21.08
CA SER A 195 -13.37 5.72 21.78
C SER A 195 -12.70 6.74 20.86
N ARG A 196 -13.07 8.03 21.02
CA ARG A 196 -12.45 9.15 20.27
C ARG A 196 -10.92 9.18 20.41
N SER A 197 -10.39 8.81 21.57
CA SER A 197 -8.95 8.74 21.82
C SER A 197 -8.27 7.64 21.01
N ARG A 198 -8.86 6.44 20.94
CA ARG A 198 -8.31 5.32 20.14
C ARG A 198 -8.37 5.63 18.66
N LEU A 199 -9.46 6.26 18.19
CA LEU A 199 -9.55 6.74 16.81
C LEU A 199 -8.44 7.73 16.48
N ALA A 200 -8.16 8.70 17.36
CA ALA A 200 -7.06 9.65 17.18
C ALA A 200 -5.69 8.95 17.10
N PHE A 201 -5.44 7.96 17.96
CA PHE A 201 -4.23 7.14 17.91
C PHE A 201 -4.10 6.35 16.60
N TRP A 202 -5.19 5.80 16.08
CA TRP A 202 -5.21 5.11 14.79
C TRP A 202 -4.89 6.06 13.64
N ILE A 203 -5.50 7.26 13.62
CA ILE A 203 -5.20 8.29 12.61
C ILE A 203 -3.74 8.71 12.69
N LEU A 204 -3.24 9.01 13.90
CA LEU A 204 -1.85 9.41 14.10
C LEU A 204 -0.88 8.31 13.66
N SER A 205 -1.18 7.05 13.99
CA SER A 205 -0.36 5.89 13.57
C SER A 205 -0.36 5.73 12.06
N GLY A 206 -1.50 5.91 11.39
CA GLY A 206 -1.59 5.91 9.92
C GLY A 206 -0.78 7.03 9.27
N ILE A 207 -0.82 8.24 9.85
CA ILE A 207 0.01 9.38 9.40
C ILE A 207 1.48 9.06 9.60
N THR A 208 1.89 8.64 10.80
CA THR A 208 3.28 8.28 11.11
C THR A 208 3.78 7.17 10.18
N TYR A 209 2.96 6.14 9.94
CA TYR A 209 3.31 5.07 9.01
C TYR A 209 3.49 5.58 7.57
N SER A 210 2.57 6.44 7.10
CA SER A 210 2.66 7.06 5.76
C SER A 210 3.88 7.98 5.64
N LEU A 211 4.25 8.69 6.70
CA LEU A 211 5.44 9.53 6.77
C LEU A 211 6.72 8.69 6.78
N ILE A 212 6.72 7.52 7.43
CA ILE A 212 7.84 6.59 7.41
C ILE A 212 8.01 6.00 6.01
N LEU A 213 6.93 5.51 5.39
CA LEU A 213 6.94 5.03 4.00
C LEU A 213 7.39 6.12 3.02
N GLY A 214 6.85 7.33 3.16
CA GLY A 214 7.26 8.49 2.38
C GLY A 214 8.73 8.85 2.62
N GLY A 215 9.19 8.82 3.88
CA GLY A 215 10.56 9.13 4.27
C GLY A 215 11.58 8.15 3.68
N VAL A 216 11.26 6.85 3.69
CA VAL A 216 12.03 5.81 3.01
C VAL A 216 12.14 6.08 1.52
N ALA A 217 11.04 6.52 0.89
CA ALA A 217 11.07 6.85 -0.51
C ALA A 217 11.74 8.19 -0.84
N ILE A 218 12.06 9.03 0.17
CA ILE A 218 12.65 10.37 0.01
C ILE A 218 14.19 10.36 0.04
N GLU A 219 14.88 9.22 0.20
CA GLU A 219 16.34 9.15 0.02
C GLU A 219 16.73 9.46 -1.46
N PHE A 220 16.87 10.75 -1.77
CA PHE A 220 17.26 11.29 -3.06
C PHE A 220 18.51 12.18 -2.93
N PRO A 221 19.55 11.98 -3.77
CA PRO A 221 20.78 12.80 -3.74
C PRO A 221 20.63 14.21 -4.35
N LYS A 222 19.54 14.54 -5.06
CA LYS A 222 19.45 15.77 -5.88
C LYS A 222 18.29 16.74 -5.54
N GLY A 223 17.81 16.73 -4.29
CA GLY A 223 17.06 17.86 -3.74
C GLY A 223 15.70 17.51 -3.13
N LYS A 224 15.59 17.75 -1.82
CA LYS A 224 14.44 17.42 -0.94
C LYS A 224 13.08 18.06 -1.31
N ARG A 225 13.01 18.99 -2.27
CA ARG A 225 11.80 19.81 -2.52
C ARG A 225 10.81 19.21 -3.51
N LEU A 226 11.26 18.64 -4.64
CA LEU A 226 10.35 18.17 -5.70
C LEU A 226 9.65 16.86 -5.31
N VAL A 227 10.37 15.94 -4.67
CA VAL A 227 9.83 14.62 -4.28
C VAL A 227 8.81 14.74 -3.15
N LEU A 228 9.10 15.57 -2.13
CA LEU A 228 8.15 15.83 -1.06
C LEU A 228 6.87 16.43 -1.62
N GLN A 229 6.95 17.38 -2.57
CA GLN A 229 5.78 17.93 -3.24
C GLN A 229 4.98 16.86 -3.98
N SER A 230 5.63 16.00 -4.76
CA SER A 230 4.91 14.97 -5.52
C SER A 230 4.28 13.89 -4.66
N TYR A 231 4.93 13.47 -3.57
CA TYR A 231 4.33 12.57 -2.59
C TYR A 231 3.19 13.25 -1.84
N LEU A 232 3.36 14.51 -1.43
CA LEU A 232 2.28 15.27 -0.81
C LEU A 232 1.09 15.36 -1.76
N ILE A 233 1.33 15.64 -3.04
CA ILE A 233 0.32 15.70 -4.10
C ILE A 233 -0.35 14.32 -4.28
N GLY A 234 0.42 13.23 -4.32
CA GLY A 234 -0.11 11.87 -4.43
C GLY A 234 -1.00 11.50 -3.25
N TYR A 235 -0.55 11.77 -2.02
CA TYR A 235 -1.35 11.59 -0.81
C TYR A 235 -2.55 12.54 -0.76
N PHE A 236 -2.44 13.77 -1.26
CA PHE A 236 -3.55 14.73 -1.36
C PHE A 236 -4.61 14.27 -2.34
N ILE A 237 -4.20 13.77 -3.52
CA ILE A 237 -5.10 13.21 -4.53
C ILE A 237 -5.78 11.97 -3.97
N ALA A 238 -5.03 11.05 -3.36
CA ALA A 238 -5.60 9.86 -2.72
C ALA A 238 -6.59 10.24 -1.61
N PHE A 239 -6.24 11.23 -0.78
CA PHE A 239 -7.13 11.79 0.24
C PHE A 239 -8.42 12.34 -0.36
N PHE A 240 -8.34 13.16 -1.41
CA PHE A 240 -9.52 13.70 -2.08
C PHE A 240 -10.37 12.62 -2.75
N ILE A 241 -9.75 11.62 -3.38
CA ILE A 241 -10.47 10.45 -3.94
C ILE A 241 -11.23 9.72 -2.83
N ILE A 242 -10.60 9.48 -1.68
CA ILE A 242 -11.26 8.86 -0.52
C ILE A 242 -12.41 9.73 -0.03
N VAL A 243 -12.21 11.04 0.13
CA VAL A 243 -13.26 11.98 0.57
C VAL A 243 -14.43 12.00 -0.40
N ILE A 244 -14.17 12.11 -1.71
CA ILE A 244 -15.20 12.07 -2.75
C ILE A 244 -15.93 10.73 -2.72
N TRP A 245 -15.23 9.62 -2.61
CA TRP A 245 -15.82 8.28 -2.51
C TRP A 245 -16.73 8.16 -1.28
N VAL A 246 -16.27 8.63 -0.12
CA VAL A 246 -17.06 8.65 1.12
C VAL A 246 -18.32 9.49 0.98
N ILE A 247 -18.24 10.66 0.33
CA ILE A 247 -19.38 11.56 0.12
C ILE A 247 -20.36 10.98 -0.92
N ALA A 248 -19.85 10.53 -2.07
CA ALA A 248 -20.64 10.08 -3.22
C ALA A 248 -21.33 8.73 -2.98
N ILE A 249 -20.64 7.79 -2.32
CA ILE A 249 -21.19 6.46 -2.02
C ILE A 249 -21.89 6.42 -0.66
N GLY A 250 -21.85 7.52 0.10
CA GLY A 250 -22.53 7.60 1.40
C GLY A 250 -21.88 6.73 2.46
N GLY A 251 -20.56 6.59 2.46
CA GLY A 251 -19.81 5.74 3.39
C GLY A 251 -20.07 6.04 4.88
N PHE A 252 -20.52 7.26 5.21
CA PHE A 252 -21.00 7.62 6.55
C PHE A 252 -22.51 7.48 6.75
N LYS A 253 -23.33 7.63 5.70
CA LYS A 253 -24.79 7.44 5.81
C LYS A 253 -25.13 5.98 6.09
N ASP A 254 -24.37 5.06 5.51
CA ASP A 254 -24.55 3.62 5.75
C ASP A 254 -24.15 3.17 7.17
N ARG A 255 -23.33 3.95 7.89
CA ARG A 255 -22.94 3.61 9.27
C ARG A 255 -24.04 3.88 10.29
N LYS A 256 -24.89 4.89 10.05
CA LYS A 256 -26.07 5.15 10.89
C LYS A 256 -27.17 4.12 10.66
N SER A 257 -27.42 3.75 9.40
CA SER A 257 -28.39 2.68 9.06
C SER A 257 -27.89 1.28 9.41
N ALA A 258 -26.58 1.06 9.51
CA ALA A 258 -25.98 -0.18 10.02
C ALA A 258 -25.85 -0.24 11.56
N GLY A 259 -26.39 0.73 12.29
CA GLY A 259 -26.40 0.72 13.77
C GLY A 259 -25.04 1.00 14.44
N VAL A 260 -24.03 1.47 13.71
CA VAL A 260 -22.67 1.68 14.22
C VAL A 260 -22.53 3.00 14.99
N LEU A 261 -23.43 3.95 14.76
CA LEU A 261 -23.51 5.20 15.53
C LEU A 261 -24.84 5.20 16.30
N ALA A 262 -24.83 4.62 17.50
CA ALA A 262 -25.90 4.85 18.46
C ALA A 262 -25.90 6.34 18.86
N ASN A 263 -27.10 6.92 18.95
CA ASN A 263 -27.28 8.27 19.49
C ASN A 263 -26.80 8.36 20.94
#